data_AF-A0A923TFW1-F1
#
_entry.id   AF-A0A923TFW1-F1
#
_cell.length_a   1.000
_cell.length_b   1.000
_cell.length_c   1.000
_cell.angle_alpha   90.00
_cell.angle_beta   90.00
_cell.angle_gamma   90.00
#
_symmetry.space_group_name_H-M   'P 1'
#
loop_
_entity.id
_entity.type
_entity.pdbx_description
1 polymer ?
#
loop_
_entity_poly.entity_id
_entity_poly.type
_entity_poly.pdbx_seq_one_letter_code
_entity_poly.pdbx_strand_id
1 'polypeptide(L)'
;MSVPVICFGQQPCGFFPRRFLYAKFLTARKLQAEIGGEIVFFYHDSDHDPRETQTTLRHRKTDAPLTFNFAFTNKTQRKFSPLYAKKIPAGWRDTTARQLPAYVAPHYVEIFKAITADTIADFCLEMYRAMNLLEGIRVVRSGDPVFRRAACPIRDFFVDVPHEGELVRARCAADGTLQLHEGGSSFITLPVIPFDAAQISPSRDSRLRWMQSVLHCTHYVAGAGEQAYLNHADAPEITFVTRDAIDRSDEAYAD
;
A
#
# COMPACT_ATOMS: atom_id res chain seq x y z
N MET A 1 17.77 -6.83 26.06
CA MET A 1 17.26 -7.36 24.78
C MET A 1 16.53 -6.23 24.09
N SER A 2 16.67 -6.06 22.77
CA SER A 2 15.89 -5.07 22.03
C SER A 2 14.40 -5.45 22.09
N VAL A 3 13.53 -4.45 22.20
CA VAL A 3 12.08 -4.64 22.16
C VAL A 3 11.70 -5.20 20.78
N PRO A 4 10.87 -6.26 20.68
CA PRO A 4 10.46 -6.80 19.39
C PRO A 4 9.77 -5.74 18.52
N VAL A 5 10.12 -5.74 17.24
CA VAL A 5 9.46 -4.95 16.20
C VAL A 5 8.78 -5.94 15.26
N ILE A 6 7.44 -5.93 15.25
CA ILE A 6 6.58 -6.79 14.45
C ILE A 6 6.09 -5.99 13.24
N CYS A 7 6.66 -6.28 12.06
CA CYS A 7 6.34 -5.59 10.83
C CYS A 7 5.40 -6.39 9.93
N PHE A 8 4.65 -5.69 9.11
CA PHE A 8 4.10 -6.21 7.86
C PHE A 8 3.95 -5.09 6.85
N GLY A 9 4.12 -5.44 5.58
CA GLY A 9 3.98 -4.51 4.46
C GLY A 9 2.66 -4.71 3.71
N GLN A 10 2.04 -3.62 3.24
CA GLN A 10 0.97 -3.68 2.25
C GLN A 10 0.78 -2.34 1.52
N GLN A 11 0.48 -2.40 0.23
CA GLN A 11 0.02 -1.24 -0.55
C GLN A 11 -1.37 -0.78 -0.06
N PRO A 12 -1.79 0.46 -0.36
CA PRO A 12 -3.22 0.80 -0.34
C PRO A 12 -4.03 -0.27 -1.10
N CYS A 13 -4.81 -1.08 -0.40
CA CYS A 13 -5.48 -2.26 -0.96
C CYS A 13 -7.01 -2.22 -0.76
N GLY A 14 -7.63 -1.17 -1.31
CA GLY A 14 -9.06 -0.91 -1.21
C GLY A 14 -9.40 0.13 -0.15
N PHE A 15 -10.46 0.91 -0.35
CA PHE A 15 -10.91 1.88 0.67
C PHE A 15 -11.47 1.18 1.90
N PHE A 16 -12.09 0.02 1.73
CA PHE A 16 -12.14 -1.01 2.76
C PHE A 16 -10.97 -1.96 2.51
N PRO A 17 -10.13 -2.26 3.52
CA PRO A 17 -8.94 -3.06 3.30
C PRO A 17 -9.35 -4.48 2.88
N ARG A 18 -8.63 -5.07 1.92
CA ARG A 18 -8.80 -6.50 1.61
C ARG A 18 -8.62 -7.36 2.85
N ARG A 19 -9.37 -8.45 2.94
CA ARG A 19 -9.40 -9.39 4.06
C ARG A 19 -8.02 -9.93 4.41
N PHE A 20 -7.13 -10.14 3.43
CA PHE A 20 -5.76 -10.56 3.74
C PHE A 20 -4.95 -9.50 4.52
N LEU A 21 -5.22 -8.20 4.35
CA LEU A 21 -4.57 -7.14 5.13
C LEU A 21 -5.15 -7.12 6.54
N TYR A 22 -6.47 -7.29 6.66
CA TYR A 22 -7.10 -7.48 7.96
C TYR A 22 -6.51 -8.67 8.73
N ALA A 23 -6.28 -9.80 8.06
CA ALA A 23 -5.61 -10.95 8.66
C ALA A 23 -4.17 -10.63 9.12
N LYS A 24 -3.41 -9.81 8.37
CA LYS A 24 -2.10 -9.33 8.83
C LYS A 24 -2.20 -8.52 10.13
N PHE A 25 -3.20 -7.65 10.26
CA PHE A 25 -3.44 -6.91 11.51
C PHE A 25 -3.72 -7.85 12.69
N LEU A 26 -4.59 -8.85 12.50
CA LEU A 26 -4.92 -9.81 13.54
C LEU A 26 -3.72 -10.66 13.96
N THR A 27 -2.97 -11.20 12.99
CA THR A 27 -1.78 -12.01 13.28
C THR A 27 -0.72 -11.18 13.98
N ALA A 28 -0.49 -9.93 13.59
CA ALA A 28 0.47 -9.06 14.27
C ALA A 28 0.06 -8.76 15.72
N ARG A 29 -1.24 -8.52 15.98
CA ARG A 29 -1.77 -8.31 17.34
C ARG A 29 -1.65 -9.55 18.21
N LYS A 30 -1.97 -10.73 17.65
CA LYS A 30 -1.79 -12.01 18.34
C LYS A 30 -0.32 -12.21 18.72
N LEU A 31 0.59 -12.00 17.77
CA LEU A 31 2.02 -12.11 18.01
C LEU A 31 2.49 -11.11 19.07
N GLN A 32 2.04 -9.85 19.02
CA GLN A 32 2.36 -8.84 20.03
C GLN A 32 1.87 -9.24 21.42
N ALA A 33 0.70 -9.88 21.55
CA ALA A 33 0.22 -10.39 22.82
C ALA A 33 1.09 -11.53 23.39
N GLU A 34 1.74 -12.30 22.51
CA GLU A 34 2.63 -13.41 22.88
C GLU A 34 4.04 -12.94 23.26
N ILE A 35 4.62 -12.01 22.50
CA ILE A 35 6.05 -11.62 22.63
C ILE A 35 6.27 -10.17 23.08
N GLY A 36 5.20 -9.38 23.22
CA GLY A 36 5.28 -7.94 23.43
C GLY A 36 5.76 -7.18 22.19
N GLY A 37 6.22 -5.95 22.41
CA GLY A 37 6.85 -5.13 21.37
C GLY A 37 5.93 -4.15 20.64
N GLU A 38 6.44 -3.56 19.57
CA GLU A 38 5.68 -2.63 18.71
C GLU A 38 5.21 -3.31 17.42
N ILE A 39 4.00 -2.94 16.97
CA ILE A 39 3.51 -3.31 15.65
C ILE A 39 3.76 -2.15 14.69
N VAL A 40 4.35 -2.46 13.53
CA VAL A 40 4.64 -1.50 12.48
C VAL A 40 3.96 -1.93 11.18
N PHE A 41 3.05 -1.10 10.70
CA PHE A 41 2.49 -1.24 9.37
C PHE A 41 3.31 -0.44 8.38
N PHE A 42 4.07 -1.12 7.52
CA PHE A 42 4.80 -0.49 6.44
C PHE A 42 3.91 -0.32 5.21
N TYR A 43 3.37 0.88 5.07
CA TYR A 43 2.40 1.24 4.06
C TYR A 43 3.07 1.57 2.73
N HIS A 44 2.92 0.69 1.73
CA HIS A 44 3.57 0.78 0.43
C HIS A 44 2.85 1.72 -0.56
N ASP A 45 2.58 2.94 -0.13
CA ASP A 45 1.93 3.98 -0.92
C ASP A 45 2.78 4.59 -2.05
N SER A 46 4.08 4.26 -2.11
CA SER A 46 4.93 4.61 -3.25
C SER A 46 4.65 3.75 -4.47
N ASP A 47 4.01 2.59 -4.34
CA ASP A 47 3.61 1.83 -5.52
C ASP A 47 2.60 2.63 -6.36
N HIS A 48 2.46 2.32 -7.66
CA HIS A 48 1.60 3.06 -8.57
C HIS A 48 0.46 2.22 -9.18
N ASP A 49 0.34 0.92 -8.86
CA ASP A 49 -0.68 0.06 -9.48
C ASP A 49 -2.10 0.38 -8.96
N PRO A 50 -2.99 0.96 -9.79
CA PRO A 50 -4.35 1.28 -9.39
C PRO A 50 -5.27 0.06 -9.23
N ARG A 51 -4.83 -1.14 -9.61
CA ARG A 51 -5.62 -2.37 -9.42
C ARG A 51 -5.60 -2.84 -7.98
N GLU A 52 -4.54 -2.51 -7.24
CA GLU A 52 -4.46 -2.87 -5.82
C GLU A 52 -5.54 -2.18 -5.00
N THR A 53 -6.00 -1.00 -5.40
CA THR A 53 -7.04 -0.24 -4.70
C THR A 53 -8.47 -0.69 -5.00
N GLN A 54 -8.65 -1.75 -5.78
CA GLN A 54 -9.95 -2.36 -6.00
C GLN A 54 -10.54 -2.87 -4.68
N THR A 55 -11.81 -2.53 -4.45
CA THR A 55 -12.58 -2.88 -3.26
C THR A 55 -13.77 -3.73 -3.67
N THR A 56 -13.66 -5.05 -3.50
CA THR A 56 -14.74 -5.99 -3.84
C THR A 56 -15.62 -6.23 -2.62
N LEU A 57 -16.90 -5.88 -2.73
CA LEU A 57 -17.90 -6.05 -1.67
C LEU A 57 -19.05 -6.93 -2.18
N ARG A 58 -19.75 -7.61 -1.27
CA ARG A 58 -20.91 -8.46 -1.61
C ARG A 58 -22.21 -7.77 -1.28
N HIS A 59 -23.18 -7.90 -2.19
CA HIS A 59 -24.50 -7.33 -2.00
C HIS A 59 -25.21 -8.03 -0.82
N ARG A 60 -25.69 -7.26 0.15
CA ARG A 60 -26.17 -7.79 1.44
C ARG A 60 -27.37 -8.74 1.35
N LYS A 61 -28.13 -8.70 0.25
CA LYS A 61 -29.31 -9.58 0.04
C LYS A 61 -29.06 -10.76 -0.89
N THR A 62 -28.13 -10.62 -1.84
CA THR A 62 -27.95 -11.61 -2.92
C THR A 62 -26.58 -12.27 -2.89
N ASP A 63 -25.69 -11.80 -2.02
CA ASP A 63 -24.29 -12.20 -1.91
C ASP A 63 -23.46 -11.99 -3.19
N ALA A 64 -24.03 -11.35 -4.23
CA ALA A 64 -23.34 -11.10 -5.49
C ALA A 64 -22.19 -10.09 -5.28
N PRO A 65 -20.97 -10.36 -5.78
CA PRO A 65 -19.84 -9.46 -5.63
C PRO A 65 -19.92 -8.29 -6.63
N LEU A 66 -19.55 -7.09 -6.17
CA LEU A 66 -19.28 -5.92 -7.00
C LEU A 66 -17.91 -5.34 -6.63
N THR A 67 -17.11 -5.03 -7.66
CA THR A 67 -15.81 -4.40 -7.47
C THR A 67 -15.90 -2.91 -7.73
N PHE A 68 -15.59 -2.13 -6.69
CA PHE A 68 -15.42 -0.68 -6.75
C PHE A 68 -13.94 -0.33 -6.95
N ASN A 69 -13.67 0.84 -7.51
CA ASN A 69 -12.34 1.42 -7.49
C ASN A 69 -12.43 2.95 -7.49
N PHE A 70 -11.31 3.60 -7.17
CA PHE A 70 -11.16 5.03 -7.33
C PHE A 70 -11.26 5.44 -8.80
N ALA A 71 -11.84 6.62 -9.03
CA ALA A 71 -11.62 7.37 -10.26
C ALA A 71 -10.30 8.14 -10.15
N PHE A 72 -9.76 8.58 -11.28
CA PHE A 72 -8.49 9.31 -11.37
C PHE A 72 -8.71 10.61 -12.14
N THR A 73 -8.03 11.69 -11.75
CA THR A 73 -8.20 12.99 -12.41
C THR A 73 -7.73 13.00 -13.87
N ASN A 74 -6.77 12.15 -14.22
CA ASN A 74 -6.30 11.97 -15.60
C ASN A 74 -5.62 10.61 -15.81
N LYS A 75 -5.30 10.32 -17.08
CA LYS A 75 -4.65 9.07 -17.52
C LYS A 75 -3.23 8.92 -16.97
N THR A 76 -2.47 10.01 -16.92
CA THR A 76 -1.08 10.04 -16.44
C THR A 76 -1.01 9.62 -14.99
N GLN A 77 -1.86 10.18 -14.12
CA GLN A 77 -1.97 9.74 -12.73
C GLN A 77 -2.40 8.29 -12.61
N ARG A 78 -3.45 7.89 -13.34
CA ARG A 78 -3.93 6.50 -13.30
C ARG A 78 -2.81 5.52 -13.60
N LYS A 79 -2.01 5.77 -14.64
CA LYS A 79 -0.97 4.84 -15.07
C LYS A 79 0.31 4.92 -14.23
N PHE A 80 0.77 6.11 -13.88
CA PHE A 80 2.19 6.29 -13.51
C PHE A 80 2.41 6.95 -12.15
N SER A 81 1.46 7.73 -11.63
CA SER A 81 1.66 8.39 -10.34
C SER A 81 1.66 7.38 -9.20
N PRO A 82 2.56 7.54 -8.20
CA PRO A 82 2.49 6.73 -6.99
C PRO A 82 1.16 6.98 -6.26
N LEU A 83 0.67 5.99 -5.50
CA LEU A 83 -0.65 6.02 -4.88
C LEU A 83 -0.82 7.19 -3.90
N TYR A 84 0.26 7.65 -3.25
CA TYR A 84 0.24 8.85 -2.41
C TYR A 84 0.04 10.16 -3.18
N ALA A 85 0.26 10.16 -4.51
CA ALA A 85 0.10 11.34 -5.36
C ALA A 85 -1.11 11.24 -6.31
N LYS A 86 -1.77 10.07 -6.39
CA LYS A 86 -2.99 9.90 -7.20
C LYS A 86 -4.16 10.62 -6.51
N LYS A 87 -4.63 11.70 -7.13
CA LYS A 87 -5.74 12.54 -6.69
C LYS A 87 -7.08 11.90 -7.03
N ILE A 88 -8.04 12.08 -6.14
CA ILE A 88 -9.41 11.62 -6.27
C ILE A 88 -10.24 12.75 -6.92
N PRO A 89 -10.95 12.51 -8.04
CA PRO A 89 -11.81 13.53 -8.64
C PRO A 89 -12.97 13.96 -7.72
N ALA A 90 -13.31 15.25 -7.77
CA ALA A 90 -14.48 15.78 -7.09
C ALA A 90 -15.76 15.01 -7.48
N GLY A 91 -16.64 14.78 -6.50
CA GLY A 91 -17.90 14.04 -6.70
C GLY A 91 -17.77 12.52 -6.80
N TRP A 92 -16.56 11.95 -6.86
CA TRP A 92 -16.35 10.49 -6.82
C TRP A 92 -16.88 9.89 -5.51
N ARG A 93 -16.55 10.52 -4.37
CA ARG A 93 -16.97 10.06 -3.03
C ARG A 93 -18.48 9.99 -2.94
N ASP A 94 -19.18 11.06 -3.33
CA ASP A 94 -20.65 11.13 -3.24
C ASP A 94 -21.33 10.11 -4.16
N THR A 95 -20.75 9.87 -5.34
CA THR A 95 -21.25 8.86 -6.28
C THR A 95 -21.04 7.44 -5.78
N THR A 96 -19.90 7.17 -5.14
CA THR A 96 -19.59 5.86 -4.55
C THR A 96 -20.45 5.63 -3.31
N ALA A 97 -20.56 6.62 -2.42
CA ALA A 97 -21.32 6.54 -1.17
C ALA A 97 -22.81 6.21 -1.40
N ARG A 98 -23.42 6.68 -2.50
CA ARG A 98 -24.80 6.35 -2.87
C ARG A 98 -25.03 4.86 -3.14
N GLN A 99 -23.98 4.12 -3.53
CA GLN A 99 -24.07 2.71 -3.86
C GLN A 99 -23.82 1.80 -2.64
N LEU A 100 -23.03 2.27 -1.67
CA LEU A 100 -22.58 1.49 -0.51
C LEU A 100 -23.68 0.88 0.39
N PRO A 101 -24.87 1.48 0.61
CA PRO A 101 -25.89 0.90 1.50
C PRO A 101 -26.35 -0.51 1.12
N ALA A 102 -26.20 -0.89 -0.15
CA ALA A 102 -26.52 -2.22 -0.64
C ALA A 102 -25.45 -3.28 -0.30
N TYR A 103 -24.26 -2.85 0.14
CA TYR A 103 -23.07 -3.69 0.31
C TYR A 103 -22.53 -3.70 1.74
N VAL A 104 -22.65 -2.60 2.50
CA VAL A 104 -22.10 -2.49 3.86
C VAL A 104 -23.15 -2.00 4.86
N ALA A 105 -22.87 -2.19 6.15
CA ALA A 105 -23.70 -1.66 7.22
C ALA A 105 -23.72 -0.12 7.23
N PRO A 106 -24.79 0.53 7.73
CA PRO A 106 -24.92 2.00 7.71
C PRO A 106 -23.73 2.74 8.33
N HIS A 107 -23.15 2.21 9.41
CA HIS A 107 -22.01 2.86 10.08
C HIS A 107 -20.77 2.96 9.17
N TYR A 108 -20.52 1.96 8.32
CA TYR A 108 -19.42 2.01 7.35
C TYR A 108 -19.68 3.00 6.21
N VAL A 109 -20.95 3.24 5.86
CA VAL A 109 -21.32 4.30 4.90
C VAL A 109 -21.01 5.68 5.50
N GLU A 110 -21.32 5.88 6.78
CA GLU A 110 -21.04 7.16 7.46
C GLU A 110 -19.54 7.39 7.65
N ILE A 111 -18.77 6.35 8.01
CA ILE A 111 -17.30 6.40 8.02
C ILE A 111 -16.78 6.84 6.64
N PHE A 112 -17.23 6.19 5.56
CA PHE A 112 -16.79 6.51 4.20
C PHE A 112 -17.09 7.96 3.80
N LYS A 113 -18.28 8.49 4.15
CA LYS A 113 -18.66 9.87 3.85
C LYS A 113 -17.81 10.89 4.63
N ALA A 114 -17.35 10.54 5.83
CA ALA A 114 -16.59 11.42 6.70
C ALA A 114 -15.12 11.61 6.28
N ILE A 115 -14.57 10.72 5.44
CA ILE A 115 -13.18 10.79 4.98
C ILE A 115 -12.96 12.04 4.11
N THR A 116 -11.94 12.84 4.41
CA THR A 116 -11.66 14.11 3.71
C THR A 116 -10.40 14.08 2.85
N ALA A 117 -9.63 12.98 2.88
CA ALA A 117 -8.45 12.83 2.04
C ALA A 117 -8.72 12.98 0.53
N ASP A 118 -7.81 13.70 -0.13
CA ASP A 118 -7.84 13.96 -1.58
C ASP A 118 -6.97 13.00 -2.39
N THR A 119 -6.12 12.21 -1.74
CA THR A 119 -5.26 11.19 -2.39
C THR A 119 -5.73 9.79 -2.06
N ILE A 120 -5.50 8.85 -2.98
CA ILE A 120 -5.95 7.46 -2.81
C ILE A 120 -5.32 6.79 -1.59
N ALA A 121 -4.01 6.99 -1.37
CA ALA A 121 -3.33 6.41 -0.22
C ALA A 121 -3.85 7.01 1.09
N ASP A 122 -4.03 8.33 1.16
CA ASP A 122 -4.54 8.96 2.38
C ASP A 122 -5.99 8.57 2.66
N PHE A 123 -6.82 8.45 1.61
CA PHE A 123 -8.22 7.99 1.75
C PHE A 123 -8.29 6.58 2.33
N CYS A 124 -7.50 5.64 1.81
CA CYS A 124 -7.46 4.29 2.34
C CYS A 124 -6.96 4.29 3.79
N LEU A 125 -5.93 5.06 4.10
CA LEU A 125 -5.37 5.09 5.45
C LEU A 125 -6.33 5.73 6.47
N GLU A 126 -7.02 6.81 6.11
CA GLU A 126 -8.07 7.43 6.93
C GLU A 126 -9.24 6.47 7.15
N MET A 127 -9.67 5.74 6.12
CA MET A 127 -10.67 4.66 6.28
C MET A 127 -10.22 3.62 7.30
N TYR A 128 -8.99 3.11 7.19
CA TYR A 128 -8.50 2.05 8.09
C TYR A 128 -8.41 2.54 9.53
N ARG A 129 -8.06 3.82 9.74
CA ARG A 129 -8.08 4.47 11.06
C ARG A 129 -9.51 4.59 11.60
N ALA A 130 -10.45 5.09 10.79
CA ALA A 130 -11.84 5.27 11.20
C ALA A 130 -12.56 3.94 11.48
N MET A 131 -12.06 2.83 10.92
CA MET A 131 -12.48 1.46 11.23
C MET A 131 -11.78 0.87 12.47
N ASN A 132 -10.97 1.64 13.21
CA ASN A 132 -10.19 1.21 14.37
C ASN A 132 -9.18 0.07 14.09
N LEU A 133 -8.73 -0.08 12.85
CA LEU A 133 -7.79 -1.14 12.48
C LEU A 133 -6.34 -0.80 12.85
N LEU A 134 -6.03 0.48 13.02
CA LEU A 134 -4.65 0.96 13.25
C LEU A 134 -4.36 1.35 14.71
N GLU A 135 -5.28 1.08 15.64
CA GLU A 135 -5.03 1.33 17.07
C GLU A 135 -3.82 0.51 17.55
N GLY A 136 -2.88 1.18 18.22
CA GLY A 136 -1.62 0.58 18.70
C GLY A 136 -0.61 0.25 17.61
N ILE A 137 -0.85 0.65 16.36
CA ILE A 137 0.01 0.33 15.20
C ILE A 137 0.72 1.59 14.71
N ARG A 138 2.06 1.55 14.66
CA ARG A 138 2.86 2.60 14.04
C ARG A 138 2.79 2.46 12.51
N VAL A 139 2.28 3.47 11.84
CA VAL A 139 2.24 3.50 10.36
C VAL A 139 3.52 4.17 9.85
N VAL A 140 4.23 3.48 8.94
CA VAL A 140 5.40 4.02 8.24
C VAL A 140 5.13 4.00 6.75
N ARG A 141 5.33 5.13 6.06
CA ARG A 141 4.99 5.27 4.64
C ARG A 141 6.23 5.10 3.77
N SER A 142 6.12 4.28 2.73
CA SER A 142 7.17 4.16 1.70
C SER A 142 7.35 5.44 0.88
N GLY A 143 6.33 6.30 0.83
CA GLY A 143 6.33 7.61 0.20
C GLY A 143 7.02 8.72 1.00
N ASP A 144 7.34 8.48 2.28
CA ASP A 144 7.92 9.51 3.17
C ASP A 144 9.37 9.85 2.77
N PRO A 145 9.66 11.10 2.37
CA PRO A 145 11.01 11.58 2.07
C PRO A 145 12.05 11.29 3.15
N VAL A 146 11.68 11.36 4.43
CA VAL A 146 12.59 11.13 5.56
C VAL A 146 12.96 9.65 5.64
N PHE A 147 11.97 8.77 5.55
CA PHE A 147 12.19 7.33 5.49
C PHE A 147 13.11 6.95 4.33
N ARG A 148 12.84 7.50 3.15
CA ARG A 148 13.59 7.19 1.92
C ARG A 148 15.05 7.61 2.00
N ARG A 149 15.36 8.77 2.58
CA ARG A 149 16.74 9.22 2.80
C ARG A 149 17.50 8.37 3.82
N ALA A 150 16.80 7.85 4.84
CA ALA A 150 17.42 7.01 5.87
C ALA A 150 17.71 5.59 5.37
N ALA A 151 16.98 5.13 4.35
CA ALA A 151 17.12 3.78 3.83
C ALA A 151 18.43 3.58 3.04
N CYS A 152 18.91 2.33 3.04
CA CYS A 152 20.14 1.99 2.33
C CYS A 152 20.01 2.18 0.80
N PRO A 153 21.11 2.49 0.10
CA PRO A 153 21.11 2.52 -1.36
C PRO A 153 20.72 1.17 -1.98
N ILE A 154 19.98 1.22 -3.07
CA ILE A 154 19.50 0.05 -3.85
C ILE A 154 19.76 0.27 -5.34
N ARG A 155 19.85 -0.82 -6.11
CA ARG A 155 20.17 -0.78 -7.55
C ARG A 155 18.97 -0.90 -8.47
N ASP A 156 17.91 -1.60 -8.03
CA ASP A 156 16.65 -1.70 -8.77
C ASP A 156 15.61 -0.86 -8.05
N PHE A 157 15.28 0.28 -8.63
CA PHE A 157 14.46 1.29 -7.99
C PHE A 157 13.68 2.14 -9.01
N PHE A 158 12.75 2.90 -8.45
CA PHE A 158 11.98 3.92 -9.14
C PHE A 158 12.31 5.28 -8.56
N VAL A 159 12.12 6.31 -9.36
CA VAL A 159 12.31 7.71 -9.01
C VAL A 159 11.02 8.47 -9.29
N ASP A 160 10.57 9.24 -8.30
CA ASP A 160 9.45 10.14 -8.46
C ASP A 160 9.90 11.44 -9.15
N VAL A 161 9.37 11.71 -10.34
CA VAL A 161 9.75 12.84 -11.21
C VAL A 161 8.53 13.53 -11.81
N PRO A 162 8.60 14.82 -12.15
CA PRO A 162 7.51 15.51 -12.86
C PRO A 162 7.38 15.04 -14.32
N HIS A 163 6.16 14.80 -14.78
CA HIS A 163 5.82 14.51 -16.17
C HIS A 163 4.38 14.96 -16.46
N GLU A 164 4.16 15.74 -17.52
CA GLU A 164 2.85 16.25 -17.93
C GLU A 164 2.05 16.94 -16.80
N GLY A 165 2.75 17.69 -15.92
CA GLY A 165 2.13 18.38 -14.79
C GLY A 165 1.76 17.48 -13.60
N GLU A 166 2.14 16.21 -13.62
CA GLU A 166 1.92 15.24 -12.55
C GLU A 166 3.24 14.68 -12.01
N LEU A 167 3.22 14.17 -10.77
CA LEU A 167 4.31 13.40 -10.22
C LEU A 167 4.17 11.94 -10.66
N VAL A 168 5.16 11.38 -11.35
CA VAL A 168 5.15 10.00 -11.86
C VAL A 168 6.29 9.19 -11.27
N ARG A 169 6.07 7.88 -11.11
CA ARG A 169 7.06 6.93 -10.61
C ARG A 169 7.75 6.21 -11.77
N ALA A 170 8.91 6.71 -12.17
CA ALA A 170 9.68 6.18 -13.29
C ALA A 170 10.69 5.14 -12.84
N ARG A 171 10.82 4.03 -13.57
CA ARG A 171 11.87 3.04 -13.32
C ARG A 171 13.21 3.62 -13.75
N CYS A 172 14.24 3.49 -12.91
CA CYS A 172 15.60 3.83 -13.27
C CYS A 172 16.30 2.60 -13.86
N ALA A 173 16.74 2.69 -15.12
CA ALA A 173 17.54 1.67 -15.76
C ALA A 173 19.02 1.75 -15.31
N ALA A 174 19.80 0.71 -15.62
CA ALA A 174 21.21 0.61 -15.22
C ALA A 174 22.10 1.71 -15.81
N ASP A 175 21.70 2.29 -16.95
CA ASP A 175 22.37 3.42 -17.62
C ASP A 175 21.92 4.79 -17.08
N GLY A 176 21.04 4.82 -16.07
CA GLY A 176 20.46 6.03 -15.49
C GLY A 176 19.23 6.56 -16.24
N THR A 177 18.79 5.89 -17.31
CA THR A 177 17.58 6.28 -18.05
C THR A 177 16.33 6.11 -17.19
N LEU A 178 15.43 7.09 -17.21
CA LEU A 178 14.15 7.03 -16.52
C LEU A 178 13.04 6.62 -17.49
N GLN A 179 12.26 5.59 -17.14
CA GLN A 179 11.23 5.05 -18.03
C GLN A 179 9.88 4.83 -17.33
N LEU A 180 8.80 5.15 -18.04
CA LEU A 180 7.43 4.78 -17.67
C LEU A 180 6.99 3.59 -18.52
N HIS A 181 6.47 2.53 -17.89
CA HIS A 181 6.00 1.34 -18.59
C HIS A 181 4.55 1.51 -19.02
N GLU A 182 4.29 1.54 -20.33
CA GLU A 182 2.93 1.76 -20.84
C GLU A 182 2.08 0.48 -20.96
N GLY A 183 2.72 -0.68 -20.80
CA GLY A 183 2.18 -2.01 -21.04
C GLY A 183 2.94 -2.75 -22.15
N GLY A 184 2.99 -4.08 -22.07
CA GLY A 184 3.72 -4.91 -23.03
C GLY A 184 5.20 -4.55 -23.08
N SER A 185 5.74 -4.33 -24.28
CA SER A 185 7.12 -3.88 -24.50
C SER A 185 7.22 -2.37 -24.81
N SER A 186 6.22 -1.56 -24.44
CA SER A 186 6.20 -0.11 -24.72
C SER A 186 6.63 0.70 -23.50
N PHE A 187 7.51 1.67 -23.71
CA PHE A 187 8.07 2.53 -22.68
C PHE A 187 8.14 3.98 -23.16
N ILE A 188 7.84 4.91 -22.25
CA ILE A 188 8.11 6.34 -22.43
C ILE A 188 9.42 6.64 -21.71
N THR A 189 10.44 7.06 -22.46
CA THR A 189 11.68 7.56 -21.88
C THR A 189 11.49 9.01 -21.44
N LEU A 190 11.83 9.30 -20.19
CA LEU A 190 11.79 10.64 -19.63
C LEU A 190 13.17 11.30 -19.67
N PRO A 191 13.24 12.65 -19.72
CA PRO A 191 14.49 13.35 -19.51
C PRO A 191 15.11 12.97 -18.16
N VAL A 192 16.41 12.69 -18.16
CA VAL A 192 17.15 12.47 -16.91
C VAL A 192 17.31 13.83 -16.22
N ILE A 193 16.70 13.95 -15.05
CA ILE A 193 16.86 15.11 -14.17
C ILE A 193 17.62 14.68 -12.91
N PRO A 194 18.37 15.57 -12.25
CA PRO A 194 18.93 15.27 -10.95
C PRO A 194 17.83 14.88 -9.95
N PHE A 195 18.07 13.84 -9.17
CA PHE A 195 17.20 13.38 -8.09
C PHE A 195 18.04 12.97 -6.87
N ASP A 196 17.43 12.99 -5.69
CA ASP A 196 18.05 12.53 -4.45
C ASP A 196 17.36 11.27 -3.88
N ALA A 197 17.87 10.76 -2.76
CA ALA A 197 17.31 9.59 -2.10
C ALA A 197 15.85 9.76 -1.67
N ALA A 198 15.35 10.98 -1.47
CA ALA A 198 13.95 11.22 -1.09
C ALA A 198 12.94 10.93 -2.20
N GLN A 199 13.40 10.84 -3.45
CA GLN A 199 12.58 10.50 -4.60
C GLN A 199 12.62 9.00 -4.92
N ILE A 200 13.49 8.23 -4.24
CA ILE A 200 13.71 6.82 -4.53
C ILE A 200 12.71 5.94 -3.80
N SER A 201 12.13 4.99 -4.52
CA SER A 201 11.34 3.90 -3.95
C SER A 201 11.74 2.54 -4.55
N PRO A 202 11.67 1.44 -3.77
CA PRO A 202 12.18 0.15 -4.21
C PRO A 202 11.29 -0.54 -5.24
N SER A 203 11.87 -1.42 -6.04
CA SER A 203 11.12 -2.45 -6.74
C SER A 203 10.58 -3.49 -5.76
N ARG A 204 9.90 -4.53 -6.26
CA ARG A 204 9.46 -5.65 -5.41
C ARG A 204 10.66 -6.32 -4.74
N ASP A 205 11.71 -6.56 -5.50
CA ASP A 205 12.83 -7.41 -5.10
C ASP A 205 13.79 -6.68 -4.16
N SER A 206 13.92 -5.36 -4.29
CA SER A 206 14.77 -4.55 -3.39
C SER A 206 14.06 -4.06 -2.12
N ARG A 207 12.74 -4.29 -2.01
CA ARG A 207 11.90 -3.70 -0.96
C ARG A 207 12.25 -4.18 0.44
N LEU A 208 12.47 -5.48 0.62
CA LEU A 208 12.69 -6.05 1.95
C LEU A 208 13.96 -5.47 2.59
N ARG A 209 15.09 -5.54 1.88
CA ARG A 209 16.36 -4.95 2.31
C ARG A 209 16.23 -3.45 2.59
N TRP A 210 15.59 -2.72 1.68
CA TRP A 210 15.41 -1.28 1.79
C TRP A 210 14.61 -0.91 3.04
N MET A 211 13.47 -1.56 3.26
CA MET A 211 12.65 -1.40 4.46
C MET A 211 13.41 -1.79 5.73
N GLN A 212 14.07 -2.94 5.72
CA GLN A 212 14.74 -3.50 6.89
C GLN A 212 15.91 -2.63 7.36
N SER A 213 16.58 -1.95 6.44
CA SER A 213 17.66 -1.01 6.75
C SER A 213 17.23 0.17 7.65
N VAL A 214 15.92 0.44 7.75
CA VAL A 214 15.36 1.51 8.59
C VAL A 214 14.53 0.95 9.74
N LEU A 215 13.67 -0.04 9.46
CA LEU A 215 12.73 -0.55 10.45
C LEU A 215 13.35 -1.51 11.45
N HIS A 216 14.44 -2.19 11.07
CA HIS A 216 15.11 -3.20 11.91
C HIS A 216 14.11 -4.19 12.53
N CYS A 217 13.19 -4.69 11.71
CA CYS A 217 12.14 -5.54 12.22
C CYS A 217 12.72 -6.89 12.67
N THR A 218 12.14 -7.42 13.73
CA THR A 218 12.53 -8.72 14.31
C THR A 218 11.62 -9.83 13.83
N HIS A 219 10.37 -9.48 13.52
CA HIS A 219 9.34 -10.39 13.04
C HIS A 219 8.64 -9.76 11.85
N TYR A 220 8.36 -10.53 10.81
CA TYR A 220 7.64 -10.05 9.63
C TYR A 220 6.45 -10.94 9.32
N VAL A 221 5.24 -10.39 9.41
CA VAL A 221 4.00 -11.10 9.08
C VAL A 221 3.78 -11.07 7.55
N ALA A 222 4.11 -12.17 6.90
CA ALA A 222 4.02 -12.31 5.45
C ALA A 222 2.66 -12.87 5.01
N GLY A 223 2.18 -12.40 3.86
CA GLY A 223 1.05 -13.02 3.15
C GLY A 223 1.40 -14.41 2.59
N ALA A 224 0.38 -15.24 2.33
CA ALA A 224 0.57 -16.58 1.77
C ALA A 224 1.36 -16.60 0.44
N GLY A 225 1.10 -15.65 -0.46
CA GLY A 225 1.86 -15.50 -1.71
C GLY A 225 3.15 -14.69 -1.58
N GLU A 226 3.31 -13.94 -0.48
CA GLU A 226 4.48 -13.09 -0.23
C GLU A 226 5.72 -13.91 0.10
N GLN A 227 5.56 -14.98 0.88
CA GLN A 227 6.66 -15.89 1.20
C GLN A 227 7.31 -16.56 -0.02
N ALA A 228 6.57 -16.70 -1.12
CA ALA A 228 7.09 -17.35 -2.32
C ALA A 228 8.12 -16.51 -3.08
N TYR A 229 8.14 -15.18 -2.88
CA TYR A 229 9.06 -14.28 -3.57
C TYR A 229 9.98 -13.46 -2.66
N LEU A 230 9.77 -13.50 -1.34
CA LEU A 230 10.69 -12.83 -0.41
C LEU A 230 12.06 -13.50 -0.46
N ASN A 231 13.09 -12.70 -0.69
CA ASN A 231 14.47 -13.15 -0.59
C ASN A 231 14.93 -13.08 0.88
N HIS A 232 14.90 -14.20 1.59
CA HIS A 232 15.27 -14.23 3.02
C HIS A 232 16.73 -13.84 3.27
N ALA A 233 17.61 -13.94 2.27
CA ALA A 233 19.00 -13.51 2.38
C ALA A 233 19.15 -11.98 2.52
N ASP A 234 18.13 -11.20 2.16
CA ASP A 234 18.13 -9.74 2.29
C ASP A 234 17.90 -9.26 3.72
N ALA A 235 17.40 -10.12 4.59
CA ALA A 235 17.14 -9.83 6.00
C ALA A 235 17.16 -11.13 6.86
N PRO A 236 18.33 -11.78 6.98
CA PRO A 236 18.45 -13.08 7.66
C PRO A 236 18.12 -13.03 9.16
N GLU A 237 18.08 -11.83 9.75
CA GLU A 237 17.74 -11.59 11.15
C GLU A 237 16.23 -11.63 11.45
N ILE A 238 15.37 -11.63 10.43
CA ILE A 238 13.91 -11.61 10.58
C ILE A 238 13.35 -13.01 10.82
N THR A 239 12.52 -13.15 11.84
CA THR A 239 11.60 -14.29 11.97
C THR A 239 10.35 -14.06 11.13
N PHE A 240 10.19 -14.81 10.04
CA PHE A 240 8.98 -14.72 9.19
C PHE A 240 7.81 -15.49 9.83
N VAL A 241 6.67 -14.83 9.90
CA VAL A 241 5.42 -15.38 10.43
C VAL A 241 4.38 -15.37 9.32
N THR A 242 3.75 -16.51 9.06
CA THR A 242 2.66 -16.57 8.08
C THR A 242 1.41 -15.95 8.70
N ARG A 243 0.75 -15.01 7.99
CA ARG A 243 -0.57 -14.52 8.41
C ARG A 243 -1.57 -15.68 8.53
N ASP A 244 -2.56 -15.52 9.39
CA ASP A 244 -3.64 -16.49 9.50
C ASP A 244 -4.41 -16.60 8.17
N ALA A 245 -4.94 -17.80 7.92
CA ALA A 245 -5.84 -18.04 6.79
C ALA A 245 -7.14 -17.25 6.97
N ILE A 246 -7.69 -16.74 5.87
CA ILE A 246 -8.96 -16.03 5.87
C ILE A 246 -9.69 -16.35 4.57
N ASP A 247 -11.00 -16.54 4.66
CA ASP A 247 -11.86 -16.74 3.50
C ASP A 247 -11.92 -15.48 2.64
N ARG A 248 -12.16 -15.65 1.33
CA ARG A 248 -12.37 -14.53 0.39
C ARG A 248 -11.28 -13.47 0.52
N SER A 249 -10.02 -13.90 0.59
CA SER A 249 -8.89 -13.05 0.99
C SER A 249 -8.74 -11.76 0.20
N ASP A 250 -9.14 -11.77 -1.08
CA ASP A 250 -9.06 -10.63 -1.99
C ASP A 250 -10.28 -9.70 -1.96
N GLU A 251 -11.34 -10.07 -1.23
CA GLU A 251 -12.51 -9.23 -1.00
C GLU A 251 -12.27 -8.26 0.17
N ALA A 252 -13.04 -7.19 0.24
CA ALA A 252 -12.94 -6.19 1.28
C ALA A 252 -13.45 -6.71 2.63
N TYR A 253 -12.76 -6.30 3.71
CA TYR A 253 -13.24 -6.40 5.08
C TYR A 253 -14.15 -5.20 5.37
N ALA A 254 -15.44 -5.45 5.55
CA ALA A 254 -16.45 -4.44 5.88
C ALA A 254 -17.55 -5.04 6.77
N ASP A 255 -17.13 -5.94 7.65
CA ASP A 255 -17.98 -6.69 8.59
C ASP A 255 -17.98 -6.03 9.98
#